data_AF-A0A4V1VJF5-F1
#
_entry.id   AF-A0A4V1VJF5-F1
#
_cell.length_a   1.000
_cell.length_b   1.000
_cell.length_c   1.000
_cell.angle_alpha   90.00
_cell.angle_beta   90.00
_cell.angle_gamma   90.00
#
_symmetry.space_group_name_H-M   'P 1'
#
loop_
_entity.id
_entity.type
_entity.pdbx_description
1 polymer ?
#
loop_
_entity_poly.entity_id
_entity_poly.type
_entity_poly.pdbx_seq_one_letter_code
_entity_poly.pdbx_strand_id
1 'polypeptide(L)'
;MDLLEILLALIAASIGFALIARKLQFPYAVILVLGGMVLAFIPGVPEVPLDPELALAFFLPPLLQLSAYRTDWRAFRSNLRPILLLAVGAVAFTAFCIGLVATWLVPGLPFAAALALGAIVAPPDAVAAGAVLQRLRLP
;
A
#
# COMPACT_ATOMS: atom_id res chain seq x y z
N MET A 1 -8.30 -1.43 -29.01
CA MET A 1 -8.74 -0.33 -28.14
C MET A 1 -7.61 0.67 -28.12
N ASP A 2 -7.91 1.92 -28.41
CA ASP A 2 -6.90 2.97 -28.29
C ASP A 2 -6.50 3.14 -26.83
N LEU A 3 -5.27 3.56 -26.55
CA LEU A 3 -4.75 3.74 -25.17
C LEU A 3 -5.71 4.58 -24.31
N LEU A 4 -6.36 5.57 -24.93
CA LEU A 4 -7.34 6.44 -24.30
C LEU A 4 -8.58 5.67 -23.83
N GLU A 5 -9.10 4.75 -24.64
CA GLU A 5 -10.24 3.90 -24.28
C GLU A 5 -9.89 2.98 -23.10
N ILE A 6 -8.68 2.41 -23.09
CA ILE A 6 -8.21 1.55 -22.00
C ILE A 6 -8.07 2.34 -20.70
N LEU A 7 -7.47 3.53 -20.75
CA LEU A 7 -7.35 4.41 -19.58
C LEU A 7 -8.71 4.83 -19.03
N LEU A 8 -9.66 5.19 -19.92
CA LEU A 8 -11.03 5.53 -19.52
C LEU A 8 -11.75 4.32 -18.91
N ALA A 9 -11.60 3.13 -19.49
CA ALA A 9 -12.16 1.90 -18.94
C ALA A 9 -11.58 1.59 -17.56
N LEU A 10 -10.27 1.75 -17.37
CA LEU A 10 -9.59 1.54 -16.09
C LEU A 10 -10.06 2.55 -15.03
N ILE A 11 -10.18 3.82 -15.40
CA ILE A 11 -10.74 4.86 -14.53
C ILE A 11 -12.18 4.51 -14.16
N ALA A 12 -13.02 4.15 -15.14
CA ALA A 12 -14.42 3.77 -14.90
C ALA A 12 -14.53 2.56 -13.96
N ALA A 13 -13.71 1.53 -14.16
CA ALA A 13 -13.64 0.36 -13.29
C ALA A 13 -13.21 0.74 -11.86
N SER A 14 -12.16 1.57 -11.72
CA SER A 14 -11.68 2.03 -10.41
C SER A 14 -12.74 2.85 -9.66
N ILE A 15 -13.49 3.71 -10.36
CA ILE A 15 -14.61 4.46 -9.80
C ILE A 15 -15.73 3.51 -9.38
N GLY A 16 -16.08 2.54 -10.23
CA GLY A 16 -17.07 1.51 -9.90
C GLY A 16 -16.73 0.75 -8.62
N PHE A 17 -15.48 0.29 -8.49
CA PHE A 17 -14.97 -0.36 -7.28
C PHE A 17 -14.98 0.58 -6.08
N ALA A 18 -14.62 1.85 -6.24
CA ALA A 18 -14.68 2.82 -5.16
C ALA A 18 -16.12 3.06 -4.69
N LEU A 19 -17.10 3.13 -5.60
CA LEU A 19 -18.52 3.25 -5.25
C LEU A 19 -19.03 2.02 -4.51
N ILE A 20 -18.62 0.81 -4.93
CA ILE A 20 -18.91 -0.44 -4.24
C ILE A 20 -18.31 -0.42 -2.82
N ALA A 21 -17.06 0.02 -2.68
CA ALA A 21 -16.41 0.14 -1.38
C ALA A 21 -17.10 1.11 -0.44
N ARG A 22 -17.60 2.22 -0.97
CA ARG A 22 -18.40 3.17 -0.21
C ARG A 22 -19.74 2.56 0.20
N LYS A 23 -20.42 1.82 -0.68
CA LYS A 23 -21.70 1.16 -0.36
C LYS A 23 -21.53 0.07 0.69
N LEU A 24 -20.52 -0.79 0.57
CA LEU A 24 -20.27 -1.90 1.48
C LEU A 24 -19.53 -1.49 2.77
N GLN A 25 -19.16 -0.21 2.90
CA GLN A 25 -18.42 0.33 4.04
C GLN A 25 -17.01 -0.27 4.27
N PHE A 26 -16.39 -0.85 3.25
CA PHE A 26 -15.03 -1.40 3.31
C PHE A 26 -13.95 -0.37 2.92
N PRO A 27 -12.69 -0.53 3.37
CA PRO A 27 -11.58 0.30 2.90
C PRO A 27 -11.40 0.19 1.38
N TYR A 28 -11.27 1.34 0.71
CA TYR A 28 -11.14 1.41 -0.75
C TYR A 28 -9.99 0.56 -1.29
N ALA A 29 -8.85 0.56 -0.60
CA ALA A 29 -7.67 -0.21 -0.98
C ALA A 29 -7.96 -1.71 -1.12
N VAL A 30 -8.72 -2.29 -0.18
CA VAL A 30 -9.05 -3.73 -0.20
C VAL A 30 -9.87 -4.08 -1.43
N ILE A 31 -10.90 -3.28 -1.75
CA ILE A 31 -11.78 -3.55 -2.89
C ILE A 31 -11.10 -3.27 -4.22
N LEU A 32 -10.21 -2.27 -4.29
CA LEU A 32 -9.40 -2.03 -5.49
C LEU A 32 -8.44 -3.19 -5.78
N VAL A 33 -7.76 -3.72 -4.75
CA VAL A 33 -6.86 -4.88 -4.91
C VAL A 33 -7.64 -6.13 -5.30
N LEU A 34 -8.73 -6.46 -4.59
CA LEU A 34 -9.55 -7.63 -4.92
C LEU A 34 -10.23 -7.49 -6.29
N GLY A 35 -10.77 -6.32 -6.60
CA GLY A 35 -11.39 -6.02 -7.89
C GLY A 35 -10.39 -6.12 -9.04
N GLY A 36 -9.20 -5.53 -8.89
CA GLY A 36 -8.11 -5.65 -9.86
C GLY A 36 -7.64 -7.09 -10.04
N MET A 37 -7.53 -7.85 -8.96
CA MET A 37 -7.19 -9.27 -9.01
C MET A 37 -8.25 -10.08 -9.78
N VAL A 38 -9.53 -9.86 -9.52
CA VAL A 38 -10.62 -10.51 -10.26
C VAL A 38 -10.60 -10.12 -11.74
N LEU A 39 -10.37 -8.84 -12.06
CA LEU A 39 -10.24 -8.38 -13.45
C LEU A 39 -9.06 -9.05 -14.17
N ALA A 40 -7.94 -9.27 -13.48
CA ALA A 40 -6.75 -9.91 -14.05
C ALA A 40 -7.02 -11.37 -14.49
N PHE A 41 -8.03 -12.04 -13.92
CA PHE A 41 -8.43 -13.39 -14.34
C PHE A 41 -9.44 -13.42 -15.49
N ILE A 42 -9.98 -12.27 -15.93
CA ILE A 42 -10.98 -12.23 -17.00
C ILE A 42 -10.26 -12.27 -18.36
N PRO A 43 -10.46 -13.32 -19.18
CA PRO A 43 -9.87 -13.38 -20.51
C PRO A 43 -10.45 -12.27 -21.41
N GLY A 44 -9.57 -11.47 -22.01
CA GLY A 44 -9.95 -10.35 -22.88
C GLY A 44 -9.71 -8.95 -22.29
N VAL A 45 -9.26 -8.85 -21.04
CA VAL A 45 -8.75 -7.58 -20.49
C VAL A 45 -7.38 -7.28 -21.12
N PRO A 46 -7.18 -6.08 -21.71
CA PRO A 46 -5.88 -5.70 -22.26
C PRO A 46 -4.81 -5.67 -21.17
N GLU A 47 -3.69 -6.34 -21.40
CA GLU A 47 -2.53 -6.21 -20.53
C GLU A 47 -1.88 -4.85 -20.75
N VAL A 48 -1.92 -4.00 -19.72
CA VAL A 48 -1.18 -2.74 -19.70
C VAL A 48 0.10 -2.99 -18.91
N PRO A 49 1.27 -3.16 -19.56
CA PRO A 49 2.52 -3.34 -18.84
C PRO A 49 2.87 -2.02 -18.14
N LEU A 50 2.64 -1.98 -16.83
CA LEU A 50 3.10 -0.91 -15.97
C LEU A 50 4.44 -1.31 -15.39
N ASP A 51 5.49 -0.58 -15.77
CA ASP A 51 6.81 -0.75 -15.18
C ASP A 51 6.76 -0.35 -13.69
N PRO A 52 7.06 -1.28 -12.75
CA PRO A 52 7.05 -0.98 -11.33
C PRO A 52 7.98 0.17 -10.95
N GLU A 53 9.13 0.31 -11.61
CA GLU A 53 10.08 1.38 -11.32
C GLU A 53 9.50 2.75 -11.69
N LEU A 54 8.85 2.85 -12.85
CA LEU A 54 8.16 4.07 -13.27
C LEU A 54 6.95 4.36 -12.39
N ALA A 55 6.18 3.34 -12.01
CA ALA A 55 5.05 3.51 -11.11
C ALA A 55 5.52 4.05 -9.74
N LEU A 56 6.55 3.46 -9.14
CA LEU A 56 7.12 3.93 -7.89
C LEU A 56 7.68 5.35 -8.05
N ALA A 57 8.49 5.61 -9.07
CA ALA A 57 9.08 6.93 -9.30
C ALA A 57 8.04 8.01 -9.55
N PHE A 58 6.91 7.69 -10.17
CA PHE A 58 5.86 8.66 -10.48
C PHE A 58 4.90 8.89 -9.31
N PHE A 59 4.47 7.83 -8.61
CA PHE A 59 3.48 7.94 -7.53
C PHE A 59 4.08 8.21 -6.16
N LEU A 60 5.25 7.66 -5.84
CA LEU A 60 5.84 7.75 -4.51
C LEU A 60 6.21 9.19 -4.13
N PRO A 61 6.87 10.01 -4.97
CA PRO A 61 7.24 11.37 -4.58
C PRO A 61 6.04 12.28 -4.28
N PRO A 62 4.99 12.35 -5.13
CA PRO A 62 3.78 13.11 -4.80
C PRO A 62 3.09 12.65 -3.52
N LEU A 63 3.01 11.33 -3.27
CA LEU A 63 2.39 10.77 -2.07
C LEU A 63 3.17 11.11 -0.80
N LEU A 64 4.50 11.01 -0.84
CA LEU A 64 5.36 11.40 0.27
C LEU A 64 5.32 12.91 0.51
N GLN A 65 5.32 13.71 -0.55
CA GLN A 65 5.26 15.17 -0.46
C GLN A 65 3.94 15.63 0.18
N LEU A 66 2.82 15.03 -0.22
CA LEU A 66 1.51 15.32 0.36
C LEU A 66 1.48 14.97 1.86
N SER A 67 2.06 13.83 2.23
CA SER A 67 2.19 13.40 3.63
C SER A 67 3.05 14.36 4.44
N ALA A 68 4.18 14.81 3.89
CA ALA A 68 5.07 15.76 4.53
C ALA A 68 4.40 17.13 4.74
N TYR A 69 3.68 17.65 3.74
CA TYR A 69 2.99 18.93 3.84
C TYR A 69 1.86 18.95 4.88
N ARG A 70 1.20 17.82 5.13
CA ARG A 70 0.11 17.71 6.11
C ARG A 70 0.62 17.49 7.55
N THR A 71 1.92 17.33 7.75
CA THR A 71 2.49 17.01 9.06
C THR A 71 2.68 18.27 9.90
N ASP A 72 2.08 18.31 11.08
CA ASP A 72 2.28 19.39 12.06
C ASP A 72 3.66 19.33 12.69
N TRP A 73 4.55 20.25 12.30
CA TRP A 73 5.96 20.23 12.73
C TRP A 73 6.15 20.33 14.26
N ARG A 74 5.29 21.10 14.94
CA ARG A 74 5.35 21.26 16.41
C ARG A 74 4.99 19.97 17.14
N ALA A 75 3.92 19.30 16.71
CA ALA A 75 3.48 18.03 17.27
C ALA A 75 4.43 16.88 16.92
N PHE A 76 5.03 16.92 15.73
CA PHE A 76 6.08 15.98 15.32
C PHE A 76 7.29 16.08 16.25
N ARG A 77 7.77 17.30 16.52
CA ARG A 77 8.94 17.53 17.38
C ARG A 77 8.70 17.10 18.83
N SER A 78 7.49 17.31 19.38
CA SER A 78 7.17 16.86 20.74
C SER A 78 7.03 15.33 20.86
N ASN A 79 6.74 14.63 19.76
CA ASN A 79 6.53 13.18 19.72
C ASN A 79 7.64 12.40 18.99
N LEU A 80 8.82 13.01 18.80
CA LEU A 80 9.94 12.39 18.06
C LEU A 80 10.31 10.99 18.57
N ARG A 81 10.35 10.79 19.89
CA ARG A 81 10.74 9.50 20.48
C ARG A 81 9.73 8.39 20.16
N PRO A 82 8.41 8.56 20.43
CA PRO A 82 7.39 7.60 19.97
C PRO A 82 7.43 7.35 18.46
N ILE A 83 7.59 8.41 17.66
CA ILE A 83 7.62 8.29 16.19
C ILE A 83 8.82 7.45 15.74
N LEU A 84 10.02 7.69 16.28
CA LEU A 84 11.21 6.90 15.94
C LEU A 84 11.09 5.44 16.38
N LEU A 85 10.49 5.18 17.54
CA LEU A 85 10.25 3.82 18.01
C LEU A 85 9.28 3.07 17.08
N LEU A 86 8.22 3.72 16.60
CA LEU A 86 7.28 3.11 15.67
C LEU A 86 7.85 3.00 14.24
N ALA A 87 8.53 4.02 13.76
CA ALA A 87 9.03 4.07 12.38
C ALA A 87 10.29 3.22 12.16
N VAL A 88 11.18 3.14 13.14
CA VAL A 88 12.44 2.39 13.02
C VAL A 88 12.40 1.13 13.86
N GLY A 89 12.06 1.26 15.15
CA GLY A 89 12.06 0.12 16.08
C GLY A 89 11.06 -0.96 15.69
N ALA A 90 9.79 -0.58 15.50
CA ALA A 90 8.76 -1.53 15.15
C ALA A 90 8.96 -2.10 13.74
N VAL A 91 9.38 -1.29 12.77
CA VAL A 91 9.66 -1.76 11.39
C VAL A 91 10.83 -2.75 11.36
N ALA A 92 11.94 -2.46 12.05
CA ALA A 92 13.06 -3.40 12.14
C ALA A 92 12.66 -4.71 12.83
N PHE A 93 11.87 -4.61 13.89
CA PHE A 93 11.36 -5.77 14.61
C PHE A 93 10.42 -6.62 13.73
N THR A 94 9.44 -6.01 13.06
CA THR A 94 8.50 -6.74 12.19
C THR A 94 9.21 -7.33 10.98
N ALA A 95 10.15 -6.60 10.36
CA ALA A 95 10.94 -7.12 9.25
C ALA A 95 11.76 -8.35 9.65
N PHE A 96 12.39 -8.32 10.83
CA PHE A 96 13.15 -9.45 11.35
C PHE A 96 12.24 -10.65 11.70
N CYS A 97 11.11 -10.41 12.36
CA CYS A 97 10.14 -11.45 12.67
C CYS A 97 9.61 -12.13 11.38
N ILE A 98 9.23 -11.35 10.37
CA ILE A 98 8.75 -11.87 9.09
C ILE A 98 9.87 -12.62 8.38
N GLY A 99 11.10 -12.09 8.35
CA GLY A 99 12.24 -12.75 7.72
C GLY A 99 12.58 -14.10 8.37
N LEU A 100 12.53 -14.19 9.71
CA LEU A 100 12.70 -15.45 10.43
C LEU A 100 11.61 -16.46 10.08
N VAL A 101 10.34 -16.03 10.13
CA VAL A 101 9.20 -16.90 9.80
C VAL A 101 9.28 -17.38 8.35
N ALA A 102 9.62 -16.50 7.40
CA ALA A 102 9.74 -16.86 5.99
C ALA A 102 10.90 -17.85 5.74
N THR A 103 12.05 -17.65 6.40
CA THR A 103 13.20 -18.58 6.31
C THR A 103 12.85 -19.95 6.89
N TRP A 104 12.02 -19.98 7.95
CA TRP A 104 11.59 -21.23 8.57
C TRP A 104 10.53 -21.97 7.75
N LEU A 105 9.57 -21.24 7.17
CA LEU A 105 8.46 -21.81 6.40
C LEU A 105 8.90 -22.30 5.01
N VAL A 106 9.90 -21.64 4.40
CA VAL A 106 10.39 -21.96 3.06
C VAL A 106 11.84 -22.45 3.15
N PRO A 107 12.08 -23.77 3.33
CA PRO A 107 13.43 -24.31 3.39
C PRO A 107 14.16 -24.09 2.06
N GLY A 108 15.34 -23.45 2.13
CA GLY A 108 16.17 -23.12 0.97
C GLY A 108 16.14 -21.65 0.55
N LEU A 109 15.30 -20.82 1.18
CA LEU A 109 15.26 -19.39 0.91
C LEU A 109 16.42 -18.68 1.62
N PRO A 110 17.28 -17.93 0.92
CA PRO A 110 18.41 -17.26 1.54
C PRO A 110 17.91 -16.19 2.51
N PHE A 111 18.53 -16.11 3.68
CA PHE A 111 18.11 -15.19 4.75
C PHE A 111 18.00 -13.73 4.28
N ALA A 112 18.86 -13.29 3.36
CA ALA A 112 18.81 -11.96 2.77
C ALA A 112 17.49 -11.70 2.00
N ALA A 113 16.99 -12.68 1.23
CA ALA A 113 15.73 -12.55 0.50
C ALA A 113 14.52 -12.60 1.45
N ALA A 114 14.58 -13.44 2.49
CA ALA A 114 13.55 -13.49 3.52
C ALA A 114 13.46 -12.17 4.30
N LEU A 115 14.62 -11.59 4.65
CA LEU A 115 14.69 -10.29 5.31
C LEU A 115 14.23 -9.16 4.38
N ALA A 116 14.54 -9.21 3.08
CA ALA A 116 14.04 -8.26 2.09
C ALA A 116 12.50 -8.32 1.98
N LEU A 117 11.91 -9.52 1.98
CA LEU A 117 10.46 -9.69 2.03
C LEU A 117 9.88 -9.10 3.32
N GLY A 118 10.52 -9.33 4.46
CA GLY A 118 10.16 -8.69 5.72
C GLY A 118 10.22 -7.16 5.63
N ALA A 119 11.25 -6.60 5.02
CA ALA A 119 11.44 -5.16 4.87
C ALA A 119 10.41 -4.51 3.92
N ILE A 120 9.90 -5.23 2.91
CA ILE A 120 8.86 -4.73 2.02
C ILE A 120 7.49 -4.70 2.72
N VAL A 121 7.22 -5.66 3.60
CA VAL A 121 5.91 -5.82 4.29
C VAL A 121 5.84 -5.03 5.61
N ALA A 122 6.97 -4.80 6.27
CA ALA A 122 7.05 -4.20 7.59
C ALA A 122 6.56 -2.74 7.72
N PRO A 123 6.81 -1.83 6.75
CA PRO A 123 6.43 -0.42 6.89
C PRO A 123 4.91 -0.25 6.95
N PRO A 124 4.37 0.43 7.98
CA PRO A 124 2.95 0.72 8.05
C PRO A 124 2.55 1.73 6.97
N ASP A 125 1.58 1.39 6.13
CA ASP A 125 1.05 2.30 5.11
C ASP A 125 0.07 3.32 5.74
N ALA A 126 0.50 4.58 5.76
CA ALA A 126 -0.29 5.70 6.26
C ALA A 126 -1.59 5.92 5.46
N VAL A 127 -1.61 5.57 4.17
CA VAL A 127 -2.80 5.73 3.32
C VAL A 127 -3.86 4.70 3.68
N ALA A 128 -3.46 3.42 3.80
CA ALA A 128 -4.34 2.36 4.27
C ALA A 128 -4.84 2.62 5.70
N ALA A 129 -3.96 3.01 6.62
CA ALA A 129 -4.32 3.34 7.99
C ALA A 129 -5.29 4.53 8.05
N GLY A 130 -5.04 5.59 7.28
CA GLY A 130 -5.93 6.76 7.17
C GLY A 130 -7.33 6.41 6.66
N ALA A 131 -7.43 5.53 5.64
CA ALA A 131 -8.71 5.08 5.12
C ALA A 131 -9.54 4.28 6.14
N VAL A 132 -8.87 3.56 7.04
CA VAL A 132 -9.54 2.85 8.16
C VAL A 132 -9.92 3.83 9.26
N LEU A 133 -9.02 4.74 9.66
CA LEU A 133 -9.27 5.73 10.72
C LEU A 133 -10.41 6.70 10.39
N GLN A 134 -10.57 7.11 9.13
CA GLN A 134 -11.69 7.98 8.72
C GLN A 134 -13.08 7.39 9.03
N ARG A 135 -13.17 6.06 9.23
CA ARG A 135 -14.41 5.37 9.57
C ARG A 135 -14.61 5.20 11.08
N LEU A 136 -13.56 5.37 11.88
CA LEU A 136 -13.62 5.30 13.34
C LEU A 136 -13.92 6.69 13.89
N ARG A 137 -15.04 6.83 14.61
CA ARG A 137 -15.28 8.02 15.44
C ARG A 137 -14.32 7.96 16.62
N LEU A 138 -13.19 8.64 16.51
CA LEU A 138 -12.29 8.84 17.64
C LEU A 138 -12.95 9.85 18.61
N PRO A 139 -13.04 9.56 19.92
CA PRO A 139 -13.51 10.51 20.93
C PRO A 139 -12.58 11.72 21.06
#